data_AF-A0A368PYF4-F1
#
_entry.id   AF-A0A368PYF4-F1
#
_cell.length_a   1.000
_cell.length_b   1.000
_cell.length_c   1.000
_cell.angle_alpha   90.00
_cell.angle_beta   90.00
_cell.angle_gamma   90.00
#
_symmetry.space_group_name_H-M   'P 1'
#
loop_
_entity.id
_entity.type
_entity.pdbx_description
1 polymer ?
#
loop_
_entity_poly.entity_id
_entity_poly.type
_entity_poly.pdbx_seq_one_letter_code
_entity_poly.pdbx_strand_id
1 'polypeptide(L)'
;MDGDNEQQVMLSEEMLLEFPLLEKITNGFSADQQIAEGGFSVVYKGLHDGKAVAVKRLKELDIDDKTFSREVRCLMQLNPHKNIVRFLGYYSGAEQMCVPYKGTNVMADHKRHRLLCFEYQPDSLCRRISDASSGLGWIWRYQIIKGICNGLHYLHKMEIVHLDLKPANILLDSKMVPKITDFGISRCFDGQSQLFATRIAVTRGYYAPEIVNNVITMKLDIYSLGVIILQILTGHIYHTLEVQEERSDEVLKDVLESWKNRLETSRGDTYFVFPKEMGDQLLEQSEKMRDTLLEQSEKMRETLLNQVRVCAEIGIQCMNTDPAKRPDIDIILHRLGETGSTDGFTEAMQVPMQIFPKWRRVAPLVPQSIHGFPSMNAAFCCAQVAEGVDKIGPCGGGGGEHYDTIKIPHCLKSITVWNGLIIDSIQFSYQDREKTLHTTDRWGGPGGFEQVTIKLDDDTCLKRMSGTYAPFNDETVVITSLTFVTSNNIKYGPLGGGGGMTFDIHLSEGSIVGFFVRAGWFIDAIGVYVRR
;
A
#
# COMPACT_ATOMS: atom_id res chain seq x y z
N MET A 1 40.13 8.38 25.01
CA MET A 1 39.77 7.50 26.13
C MET A 1 38.47 6.86 25.72
N ASP A 2 38.57 5.62 25.26
CA ASP A 2 37.44 4.87 24.70
C ASP A 2 36.47 4.53 25.85
N GLY A 3 35.29 5.14 25.82
CA GLY A 3 34.22 4.95 26.79
C GLY A 3 33.27 3.80 26.45
N ASP A 4 33.55 3.02 25.40
CA ASP A 4 32.78 1.84 25.05
C ASP A 4 33.18 0.67 25.95
N ASN A 5 32.75 0.73 27.20
CA ASN A 5 32.75 -0.43 28.10
C ASN A 5 31.57 -1.36 27.73
N GLU A 6 31.50 -1.76 26.46
CA GLU A 6 30.45 -2.64 25.95
C GLU A 6 30.82 -4.09 26.27
N GLN A 7 30.11 -4.67 27.24
CA GLN A 7 30.18 -6.11 27.53
C GLN A 7 29.94 -6.92 26.26
N GLN A 8 30.77 -7.92 26.02
CA GLN A 8 30.58 -8.89 24.94
C GLN A 8 29.20 -9.54 25.10
N VAL A 9 28.28 -9.19 24.21
CA VAL A 9 26.89 -9.63 24.28
C VAL A 9 26.82 -11.08 23.85
N MET A 10 26.50 -11.98 24.79
CA MET A 10 26.17 -13.37 24.47
C MET A 10 24.81 -13.37 23.76
N LEU A 11 24.81 -13.64 22.45
CA LEU A 11 23.59 -13.74 21.65
C LEU A 11 22.88 -15.09 21.95
N SER A 12 21.54 -15.11 21.97
CA SER A 12 20.79 -16.33 22.28
C SER A 12 20.90 -17.35 21.14
N GLU A 13 21.05 -18.62 21.50
CA GLU A 13 21.01 -19.77 20.59
C GLU A 13 19.59 -20.04 20.06
N GLU A 14 18.54 -19.62 20.78
CA GLU A 14 17.13 -19.90 20.42
C GLU A 14 16.68 -19.21 19.11
N MET A 15 17.35 -18.11 18.75
CA MET A 15 17.07 -17.31 17.55
C MET A 15 18.12 -17.53 16.45
N LEU A 16 19.03 -18.50 16.64
CA LEU A 16 20.05 -18.84 15.66
C LEU A 16 19.44 -19.73 14.57
N LEU A 17 19.57 -19.28 13.32
CA LEU A 17 19.13 -20.01 12.13
C LEU A 17 20.34 -20.67 11.47
N GLU A 18 20.11 -21.74 10.70
CA GLU A 18 21.17 -22.39 9.94
C GLU A 18 21.39 -21.70 8.58
N PHE A 19 22.64 -21.55 8.13
CA PHE A 19 22.92 -20.98 6.81
C PHE A 19 22.26 -21.76 5.65
N PRO A 20 22.32 -23.11 5.59
CA PRO A 20 21.63 -23.87 4.55
C PRO A 20 20.12 -23.62 4.50
N LEU A 21 19.47 -23.33 5.64
CA LEU A 21 18.07 -22.95 5.68
C LEU A 21 17.86 -21.60 4.96
N LEU A 22 18.62 -20.58 5.33
CA LEU A 22 18.52 -19.24 4.74
C LEU A 22 18.86 -19.23 3.25
N GLU A 23 19.85 -20.02 2.84
CA GLU A 23 20.20 -20.23 1.43
C GLU A 23 19.04 -20.89 0.67
N LYS A 24 18.45 -21.95 1.23
CA LYS A 24 17.33 -22.67 0.60
C LYS A 24 16.09 -21.78 0.45
N ILE A 25 15.65 -21.10 1.50
CA ILE A 25 14.41 -20.31 1.46
C ILE A 25 14.50 -19.09 0.54
N THR A 26 15.70 -18.64 0.20
CA THR A 26 15.98 -17.52 -0.73
C THR A 26 16.39 -18.00 -2.13
N ASN A 27 16.29 -19.30 -2.43
CA ASN A 27 16.73 -19.89 -3.69
C ASN A 27 18.20 -19.55 -4.01
N GLY A 28 19.09 -19.79 -3.05
CA GLY A 28 20.53 -19.52 -3.20
C GLY A 28 20.87 -18.03 -3.25
N PHE A 29 20.08 -17.17 -2.60
CA PHE A 29 20.20 -15.71 -2.71
C PHE A 29 20.15 -15.22 -4.17
N SER A 30 19.26 -15.80 -4.98
CA SER A 30 19.13 -15.45 -6.40
C SER A 30 18.74 -13.98 -6.60
N ALA A 31 19.20 -13.38 -7.71
CA ALA A 31 18.86 -12.01 -8.08
C ALA A 31 17.33 -11.80 -8.22
N ASP A 32 16.60 -12.83 -8.67
CA ASP A 32 15.13 -12.78 -8.80
C ASP A 32 14.41 -12.63 -7.45
N GLN A 33 15.06 -12.98 -6.35
CA GLN A 33 14.55 -12.82 -4.99
C GLN A 33 15.02 -11.53 -4.33
N GLN A 34 15.92 -10.76 -4.94
CA GLN A 34 16.39 -9.50 -4.36
C GLN A 34 15.26 -8.45 -4.38
N ILE A 35 14.89 -7.94 -3.20
CA ILE A 35 13.82 -6.93 -3.06
C ILE A 35 14.34 -5.55 -2.71
N ALA A 36 15.56 -5.45 -2.16
CA ALA A 36 16.21 -4.18 -1.87
C ALA A 36 17.73 -4.35 -1.79
N GLU A 37 18.45 -3.28 -2.12
CA GLU A 37 19.88 -3.18 -1.88
C GLU A 37 20.21 -1.80 -1.33
N GLY A 38 20.95 -1.79 -0.22
CA GLY A 38 21.47 -0.58 0.39
C GLY A 38 23.01 -0.56 0.37
N GLY A 39 23.57 0.48 0.99
CA GLY A 39 25.03 0.62 1.12
C GLY A 39 25.67 -0.58 1.84
N PHE A 40 25.02 -1.08 2.89
CA PHE A 40 25.60 -2.06 3.83
C PHE A 40 24.99 -3.46 3.75
N SER A 41 23.88 -3.64 3.02
CA SER A 41 23.17 -4.92 2.99
C SER A 41 22.36 -5.12 1.71
N VAL A 42 22.02 -6.37 1.44
CA VAL A 42 21.08 -6.79 0.39
C VAL A 42 19.95 -7.57 1.06
N VAL A 43 18.70 -7.30 0.67
CA VAL A 43 17.53 -7.96 1.22
C VAL A 43 16.90 -8.85 0.16
N TYR A 44 16.68 -10.11 0.52
CA TYR A 44 16.08 -11.12 -0.33
C TYR A 44 14.70 -11.52 0.21
N LYS A 45 13.72 -11.69 -0.66
CA LYS A 45 12.48 -12.38 -0.35
C LYS A 45 12.76 -13.87 -0.27
N GLY A 46 12.07 -14.55 0.63
CA GLY A 46 12.12 -15.99 0.74
C GLY A 46 10.77 -16.60 1.13
N LEU A 47 10.71 -17.92 1.10
CA LEU A 47 9.54 -18.69 1.50
C LEU A 47 9.94 -19.72 2.57
N HIS A 48 9.42 -19.56 3.79
CA HIS A 48 9.66 -20.46 4.90
C HIS A 48 8.32 -20.94 5.47
N ASP A 49 8.09 -22.26 5.47
CA ASP A 49 6.84 -22.88 5.92
C ASP A 49 5.57 -22.26 5.31
N GLY A 50 5.62 -21.97 4.01
CA GLY A 50 4.52 -21.36 3.26
C GLY A 50 4.29 -19.87 3.55
N LYS A 51 5.15 -19.24 4.36
CA LYS A 51 5.08 -17.81 4.67
C LYS A 51 6.23 -17.04 4.02
N ALA A 52 5.91 -15.89 3.44
CA ALA A 52 6.91 -15.00 2.89
C ALA A 52 7.77 -14.40 4.00
N VAL A 53 9.09 -14.38 3.81
CA VAL A 53 10.08 -13.82 4.73
C VAL A 53 11.01 -12.87 3.99
N ALA A 54 11.68 -11.98 4.73
CA ALA A 54 12.73 -11.10 4.23
C ALA A 54 14.05 -11.45 4.92
N VAL A 55 15.07 -11.79 4.14
CA VAL A 55 16.40 -12.14 4.62
C VAL A 55 17.37 -11.01 4.24
N LYS A 56 17.79 -10.23 5.24
CA LYS A 56 18.77 -9.16 5.11
C LYS A 56 20.17 -9.76 5.31
N ARG A 57 21.01 -9.69 4.28
CA ARG A 57 22.40 -10.15 4.28
C ARG A 57 23.33 -8.93 4.28
N LEU A 58 24.21 -8.84 5.28
CA LEU A 58 25.19 -7.75 5.35
C LEU A 58 26.35 -7.98 4.35
N LYS A 59 26.88 -6.90 3.77
CA LYS A 59 28.01 -6.93 2.83
C LYS A 59 29.35 -7.12 3.56
N GLU A 60 30.25 -7.93 3.01
CA GLU A 60 31.47 -8.41 3.68
C GLU A 60 32.43 -7.30 4.15
N LEU A 61 32.53 -6.18 3.41
CA LEU A 61 33.52 -5.11 3.67
C LEU A 61 33.12 -4.16 4.81
N ASP A 62 31.88 -4.21 5.29
CA ASP A 62 31.30 -3.19 6.18
C ASP A 62 30.90 -3.72 7.57
N ILE A 63 31.24 -4.97 7.89
CA ILE A 63 30.81 -5.60 9.15
C ILE A 63 31.82 -5.30 10.25
N ASP A 64 31.55 -4.25 11.01
CA ASP A 64 31.93 -4.24 12.42
C ASP A 64 31.04 -5.26 13.16
N ASP A 65 31.63 -6.34 13.68
CA ASP A 65 30.92 -7.39 14.44
C ASP A 65 30.10 -6.77 15.59
N LYS A 66 30.52 -5.61 16.12
CA LYS A 66 29.77 -4.86 17.12
C LYS A 66 28.46 -4.32 16.57
N THR A 67 28.45 -3.78 15.35
CA THR A 67 27.24 -3.23 14.71
C THR A 67 26.19 -4.31 14.48
N PHE A 68 26.60 -5.49 13.98
CA PHE A 68 25.70 -6.63 13.85
C PHE A 68 25.17 -7.10 15.21
N SER A 69 26.06 -7.30 16.19
CA SER A 69 25.67 -7.78 17.52
C SER A 69 24.71 -6.82 18.21
N ARG A 70 24.88 -5.51 17.98
CA ARG A 70 23.98 -4.46 18.50
C ARG A 70 22.61 -4.47 17.84
N GLU A 71 22.54 -4.63 16.51
CA GLU A 71 21.26 -4.77 15.80
C GLU A 71 20.49 -6.00 16.32
N VAL A 72 21.16 -7.16 16.43
CA VAL A 72 20.56 -8.38 16.99
C VAL A 72 20.10 -8.16 18.43
N ARG A 73 20.93 -7.52 19.27
CA ARG A 73 20.58 -7.22 20.66
C ARG A 73 19.32 -6.35 20.77
N CYS A 74 19.18 -5.32 19.94
CA CYS A 74 17.96 -4.49 19.93
C CYS A 74 16.75 -5.35 19.55
N LEU A 75 16.86 -6.13 18.48
CA LEU A 75 15.77 -6.95 17.96
C LEU A 75 15.33 -8.04 18.94
N MET A 76 16.25 -8.65 19.68
CA MET A 76 15.95 -9.71 20.62
C MET A 76 15.15 -9.27 21.86
N GLN A 77 15.21 -7.98 22.20
CA GLN A 77 14.42 -7.42 23.32
C GLN A 77 12.97 -7.13 22.92
N LEU A 78 12.66 -7.16 21.62
CA LEU A 78 11.35 -6.81 21.11
C LEU A 78 10.44 -8.04 21.06
N ASN A 79 9.38 -7.98 21.87
CA ASN A 79 8.24 -8.88 21.73
C ASN A 79 7.41 -8.50 20.47
N PRO A 80 6.64 -9.45 19.90
CA PRO A 80 5.78 -9.17 18.75
C PRO A 80 4.86 -7.98 19.01
N HIS A 81 4.95 -6.97 18.15
CA HIS A 81 4.13 -5.77 18.20
C HIS A 81 3.57 -5.48 16.80
N LYS A 82 2.29 -5.09 16.71
CA LYS A 82 1.61 -4.90 15.41
C LYS A 82 2.31 -3.88 14.50
N ASN A 83 2.98 -2.89 15.10
CA ASN A 83 3.67 -1.79 14.39
C ASN A 83 5.20 -1.91 14.35
N ILE A 84 5.76 -3.08 14.66
CA ILE A 84 7.18 -3.37 14.46
C ILE A 84 7.28 -4.59 13.52
N VAL A 85 8.25 -4.59 12.62
CA VAL A 85 8.52 -5.79 11.79
C VAL A 85 9.02 -6.91 12.68
N ARG A 86 8.36 -8.05 12.64
CA ARG A 86 8.72 -9.23 13.44
C ARG A 86 10.06 -9.82 12.99
N PHE A 87 11.02 -9.82 13.91
CA PHE A 87 12.28 -10.53 13.78
C PHE A 87 12.08 -12.04 14.01
N LEU A 88 12.68 -12.86 13.15
CA LEU A 88 12.52 -14.32 13.15
C LEU A 88 13.79 -15.04 13.62
N GLY A 89 14.94 -14.40 13.50
CA GLY A 89 16.23 -14.98 13.87
C GLY A 89 17.37 -14.45 13.03
N TYR A 90 18.58 -14.88 13.36
CA TYR A 90 19.81 -14.45 12.70
C TYR A 90 20.72 -15.63 12.38
N TYR A 91 21.66 -15.41 11.47
CA TYR A 91 22.82 -16.27 11.29
C TYR A 91 24.09 -15.44 11.48
N SER A 92 25.03 -15.99 12.24
CA SER A 92 26.38 -15.46 12.38
C SER A 92 27.37 -16.60 12.27
N GLY A 93 28.14 -16.62 11.18
CA GLY A 93 29.16 -17.63 10.98
C GLY A 93 30.21 -17.21 9.96
N ALA A 94 31.23 -18.05 9.80
CA ALA A 94 32.27 -17.85 8.81
C ALA A 94 32.52 -19.17 8.04
N GLU A 95 32.65 -19.07 6.73
CA GLU A 95 33.25 -20.12 5.91
C GLU A 95 34.73 -20.18 6.25
N GLN A 96 35.21 -21.34 6.68
CA GLN A 96 36.62 -21.55 6.97
C GLN A 96 37.34 -22.15 5.76
N MET A 97 38.57 -21.68 5.51
CA MET A 97 39.45 -22.20 4.47
C MET A 97 40.80 -22.59 5.09
N CYS A 98 41.36 -23.71 4.64
CA CYS A 98 42.76 -24.05 4.88
C CYS A 98 43.66 -23.09 4.10
N VAL A 99 44.44 -22.27 4.80
CA VAL A 99 45.44 -21.38 4.22
C VAL A 99 46.85 -21.75 4.70
N PRO A 100 47.85 -21.77 3.80
CA PRO A 100 49.24 -21.95 4.22
C PRO A 100 49.75 -20.66 4.89
N TYR A 101 50.14 -20.75 6.16
CA TYR A 101 50.74 -19.66 6.93
C TYR A 101 52.02 -20.14 7.62
N LYS A 102 53.15 -19.50 7.30
CA LYS A 102 54.48 -19.84 7.85
C LYS A 102 54.87 -21.33 7.73
N GLY A 103 54.48 -21.98 6.63
CA GLY A 103 54.82 -23.38 6.35
C GLY A 103 53.87 -24.42 6.94
N THR A 104 52.78 -23.98 7.60
CA THR A 104 51.75 -24.86 8.17
C THR A 104 50.38 -24.48 7.61
N ASN A 105 49.53 -25.46 7.33
CA ASN A 105 48.14 -25.20 6.98
C ASN A 105 47.37 -24.83 8.24
N VAL A 106 46.73 -23.66 8.24
CA VAL A 106 45.87 -23.18 9.32
C VAL A 106 44.47 -22.92 8.79
N MET A 107 43.44 -23.18 9.60
CA MET A 107 42.07 -22.80 9.27
C MET A 107 41.92 -21.30 9.52
N ALA A 108 41.47 -20.56 8.51
CA ALA A 108 41.18 -19.13 8.62
C ALA A 108 39.76 -18.84 8.12
N ASP A 109 39.11 -17.84 8.72
CA ASP A 109 37.85 -17.30 8.21
C ASP A 109 38.09 -16.72 6.82
N HIS A 110 37.43 -17.30 5.81
CA HIS A 110 37.48 -16.86 4.43
C HIS A 110 36.35 -15.88 4.11
N LYS A 111 35.11 -16.22 4.48
CA LYS A 111 33.93 -15.36 4.29
C LYS A 111 33.06 -15.35 5.52
N ARG A 112 32.76 -14.17 6.05
CA ARG A 112 31.82 -14.02 7.16
C ARG A 112 30.42 -13.78 6.62
N HIS A 113 29.47 -14.57 7.07
CA HIS A 113 28.06 -14.32 6.77
C HIS A 113 27.36 -13.82 8.03
N ARG A 114 26.66 -12.70 7.87
CA ARG A 114 25.78 -12.10 8.85
C ARG A 114 24.43 -11.89 8.18
N LEU A 115 23.42 -12.62 8.66
CA LEU A 115 22.08 -12.54 8.10
C LEU A 115 21.06 -12.33 9.20
N LEU A 116 20.01 -11.59 8.87
CA LEU A 116 18.85 -11.33 9.71
C LEU A 116 17.60 -11.75 8.94
N CYS A 117 16.71 -12.49 9.58
CA CYS A 117 15.48 -12.97 8.99
C CYS A 117 14.27 -12.28 9.66
N PHE A 118 13.34 -11.80 8.84
CA PHE A 118 12.17 -11.04 9.25
C PHE A 118 10.92 -11.55 8.55
N GLU A 119 9.75 -11.20 9.08
CA GLU A 119 8.53 -11.28 8.28
C GLU A 119 8.61 -10.36 7.05
N TYR A 120 8.09 -10.82 5.92
CA TYR A 120 8.02 -10.01 4.70
C TYR A 120 6.84 -9.03 4.74
N GLN A 121 7.04 -7.81 4.23
CA GLN A 121 5.99 -6.83 4.00
C GLN A 121 5.96 -6.44 2.51
N PRO A 122 4.76 -6.36 1.89
CA PRO A 122 4.63 -6.09 0.46
C PRO A 122 4.95 -4.64 0.08
N ASP A 123 4.80 -3.70 1.02
CA ASP A 123 4.85 -2.28 0.71
C ASP A 123 5.64 -1.44 1.72
N SER A 124 5.89 -0.18 1.40
CA SER A 124 6.58 0.78 2.27
C SER A 124 5.97 2.18 2.16
N LEU A 125 6.07 2.94 3.25
CA LEU A 125 5.54 4.29 3.30
C LEU A 125 6.21 5.19 2.27
N CYS A 126 7.51 5.04 2.01
CA CYS A 126 8.21 5.83 0.99
C CYS A 126 7.49 5.77 -0.36
N ARG A 127 7.15 4.56 -0.84
CA ARG A 127 6.43 4.35 -2.11
C ARG A 127 5.05 5.02 -2.11
N ARG A 128 4.39 5.08 -0.95
CA ARG A 128 3.06 5.68 -0.79
C ARG A 128 3.05 7.20 -0.62
N ILE A 129 4.18 7.84 -0.35
CA ILE A 129 4.24 9.30 -0.17
C ILE A 129 5.10 10.00 -1.22
N SER A 130 6.04 9.29 -1.87
CA SER A 130 6.87 9.83 -2.94
C SER A 130 6.21 9.76 -4.32
N ASP A 131 5.22 8.88 -4.46
CA ASP A 131 4.50 8.72 -5.70
C ASP A 131 3.35 9.75 -5.74
N ALA A 132 3.40 10.66 -6.72
CA ALA A 132 2.37 11.66 -6.95
C ALA A 132 0.98 11.03 -7.19
N SER A 133 0.97 9.74 -7.55
CA SER A 133 -0.22 8.94 -7.75
C SER A 133 -0.94 8.48 -6.48
N SER A 134 -0.32 8.53 -5.30
CA SER A 134 -0.62 7.56 -4.25
C SER A 134 -2.05 7.54 -3.72
N GLY A 135 -2.84 8.59 -3.96
CA GLY A 135 -4.28 8.64 -3.70
C GLY A 135 -4.65 8.32 -2.25
N LEU A 136 -3.67 8.34 -1.34
CA LEU A 136 -3.82 7.82 0.01
C LEU A 136 -4.72 8.77 0.77
N GLY A 137 -5.97 8.35 0.99
CA GLY A 137 -6.96 9.17 1.67
C GLY A 137 -6.57 9.48 3.12
N TRP A 138 -7.14 10.54 3.67
CA TRP A 138 -6.78 11.04 5.01
C TRP A 138 -6.92 9.95 6.08
N ILE A 139 -7.96 9.13 6.01
CA ILE A 139 -8.21 8.05 6.98
C ILE A 139 -7.01 7.10 7.07
N TRP A 140 -6.47 6.68 5.92
CA TRP A 140 -5.30 5.80 5.89
C TRP A 140 -4.04 6.50 6.38
N ARG A 141 -3.82 7.77 5.98
CA ARG A 141 -2.70 8.58 6.48
C ARG A 141 -2.73 8.69 8.00
N TYR A 142 -3.90 8.95 8.56
CA TYR A 142 -4.10 9.09 9.99
C TYR A 142 -3.86 7.77 10.74
N GLN A 143 -4.36 6.64 10.22
CA GLN A 143 -4.08 5.33 10.81
C GLN A 143 -2.60 4.95 10.72
N ILE A 144 -1.92 5.34 9.63
CA ILE A 144 -0.47 5.18 9.50
C ILE A 144 0.26 6.02 10.55
N ILE A 145 -0.07 7.30 10.70
CA ILE A 145 0.53 8.17 11.73
C ILE A 145 0.36 7.54 13.12
N LYS A 146 -0.87 7.13 13.47
CA LYS A 146 -1.14 6.45 14.75
C LYS A 146 -0.31 5.18 14.89
N GLY A 147 -0.24 4.35 13.86
CA GLY A 147 0.53 3.11 13.90
C GLY A 147 2.02 3.35 14.12
N ILE A 148 2.61 4.34 13.44
CA ILE A 148 4.02 4.73 13.64
C ILE A 148 4.22 5.20 15.08
N CYS A 149 3.36 6.08 15.61
CA CYS A 149 3.44 6.54 16.99
C CYS A 149 3.35 5.39 18.01
N ASN A 150 2.46 4.41 17.78
CA ASN A 150 2.35 3.22 18.63
C ASN A 150 3.62 2.35 18.59
N GLY A 151 4.19 2.16 17.40
CA GLY A 151 5.46 1.45 17.24
C GLY A 151 6.61 2.16 17.97
N LEU A 152 6.72 3.48 17.80
CA LEU A 152 7.77 4.26 18.45
C LEU A 152 7.61 4.31 19.97
N HIS A 153 6.38 4.43 20.46
CA HIS A 153 6.10 4.35 21.90
C HIS A 153 6.57 3.01 22.49
N TYR A 154 6.30 1.91 21.77
CA TYR A 154 6.79 0.59 22.19
C TYR A 154 8.32 0.53 22.23
N LEU A 155 9.03 1.07 21.23
CA LEU A 155 10.49 1.12 21.22
C LEU A 155 11.07 1.94 22.39
N HIS A 156 10.55 3.15 22.60
CA HIS A 156 11.01 4.01 23.70
C HIS A 156 10.76 3.39 25.08
N LYS A 157 9.65 2.66 25.24
CA LYS A 157 9.36 1.89 26.46
C LYS A 157 10.35 0.74 26.68
N MET A 158 10.86 0.16 25.60
CA MET A 158 11.94 -0.84 25.64
C MET A 158 13.33 -0.18 25.69
N GLU A 159 13.40 1.14 25.92
CA GLU A 159 14.65 1.91 25.98
C GLU A 159 15.50 1.81 24.71
N ILE A 160 14.85 1.68 23.55
CA ILE A 160 15.48 1.62 22.24
C ILE A 160 15.25 2.93 21.48
N VAL A 161 16.33 3.57 21.04
CA VAL A 161 16.31 4.66 20.04
C VAL A 161 16.64 4.06 18.68
N HIS A 162 15.75 4.28 17.71
CA HIS A 162 15.83 3.76 16.37
C HIS A 162 16.94 4.42 15.54
N LEU A 163 17.04 5.76 15.59
CA LEU A 163 18.01 6.63 14.91
C LEU A 163 17.92 6.75 13.39
N ASP A 164 17.24 5.83 12.70
CA ASP A 164 17.04 5.91 11.24
C ASP A 164 15.55 5.87 10.85
N LEU A 165 14.69 6.57 11.61
CA LEU A 165 13.28 6.67 11.22
C LEU A 165 13.15 7.50 9.95
N LYS A 166 12.63 6.86 8.90
CA LYS A 166 12.33 7.46 7.60
C LYS A 166 11.26 6.64 6.89
N PRO A 167 10.58 7.18 5.87
CA PRO A 167 9.52 6.46 5.15
C PRO A 167 9.95 5.13 4.53
N ALA A 168 11.22 4.98 4.15
CA ALA A 168 11.75 3.70 3.65
C ALA A 168 11.84 2.60 4.73
N ASN A 169 11.96 3.00 6.00
CA ASN A 169 12.05 2.13 7.17
C ASN A 169 10.69 1.96 7.88
N ILE A 170 9.60 2.43 7.26
CA ILE A 170 8.22 2.15 7.65
C ILE A 170 7.60 1.26 6.58
N LEU A 171 7.60 -0.06 6.81
CA LEU A 171 6.95 -1.01 5.92
C LEU A 171 5.43 -1.02 6.14
N LEU A 172 4.67 -1.44 5.14
CA LEU A 172 3.21 -1.56 5.21
C LEU A 172 2.82 -3.00 4.90
N ASP A 173 1.97 -3.56 5.76
CA ASP A 173 1.38 -4.88 5.52
C ASP A 173 0.26 -4.82 4.47
N SER A 174 -0.32 -5.97 4.12
CA SER A 174 -1.41 -6.06 3.14
C SER A 174 -2.70 -5.33 3.58
N LYS A 175 -2.78 -4.87 4.82
CA LYS A 175 -3.90 -4.11 5.41
C LYS A 175 -3.52 -2.65 5.65
N MET A 176 -2.40 -2.17 5.10
CA MET A 176 -1.86 -0.82 5.28
C MET A 176 -1.47 -0.48 6.73
N VAL A 177 -1.24 -1.48 7.58
CA VAL A 177 -0.73 -1.26 8.94
C VAL A 177 0.78 -0.99 8.87
N PRO A 178 1.28 0.13 9.43
CA PRO A 178 2.69 0.46 9.36
C PRO A 178 3.50 -0.35 10.37
N LYS A 179 4.70 -0.75 9.96
CA LYS A 179 5.67 -1.52 10.75
C LYS A 179 7.07 -0.91 10.64
N ILE A 180 7.63 -0.49 11.77
CA ILE A 180 9.01 0.04 11.85
C ILE A 180 10.01 -1.10 11.61
N THR A 181 11.04 -0.85 10.81
CA THR A 181 12.11 -1.80 10.47
C THR A 181 13.47 -1.14 10.42
N ASP A 182 14.51 -1.96 10.21
CA ASP A 182 15.92 -1.57 10.05
C ASP A 182 16.58 -0.97 11.30
N PHE A 183 17.00 -1.85 12.20
CA PHE A 183 17.60 -1.49 13.50
C PHE A 183 19.13 -1.39 13.45
N GLY A 184 19.73 -1.34 12.25
CA GLY A 184 21.19 -1.44 12.05
C GLY A 184 22.01 -0.38 12.79
N ILE A 185 21.42 0.79 13.04
CA ILE A 185 22.07 1.87 13.79
C ILE A 185 21.40 2.16 15.14
N SER A 186 20.44 1.36 15.58
CA SER A 186 19.71 1.60 16.82
C SER A 186 20.59 1.45 18.07
N ARG A 187 20.12 1.98 19.20
CA ARG A 187 20.81 1.91 20.51
C ARG A 187 19.84 1.52 21.62
N CYS A 188 20.26 0.60 22.49
CA CYS A 188 19.63 0.32 23.78
C CYS A 188 20.28 1.17 24.85
N PHE A 189 19.49 1.80 25.73
CA PHE A 189 20.01 2.66 26.79
C PHE A 189 20.33 1.91 28.08
N ASP A 190 19.78 0.72 28.29
CA ASP A 190 20.00 -0.11 29.49
C ASP A 190 19.90 0.70 30.80
N GLY A 191 18.86 1.53 30.95
CA GLY A 191 18.61 2.40 32.10
C GLY A 191 19.36 3.75 32.11
N GLN A 192 20.12 4.07 31.06
CA GLN A 192 20.72 5.40 30.87
C GLN A 192 19.70 6.37 30.26
N SER A 193 19.95 7.68 30.38
CA SER A 193 19.10 8.71 29.76
C SER A 193 19.70 9.30 28.48
N GLN A 194 21.01 9.11 28.25
CA GLN A 194 21.77 9.58 27.10
C GLN A 194 22.93 8.62 26.81
N LEU A 195 23.30 8.47 25.53
CA LEU A 195 24.51 7.76 25.11
C LEU A 195 25.40 8.69 24.29
N PHE A 196 26.70 8.42 24.25
CA PHE A 196 27.65 9.13 23.40
C PHE A 196 28.18 8.18 22.32
N ALA A 197 28.25 8.63 21.07
CA ALA A 197 28.81 7.83 19.98
C ALA A 197 29.86 8.62 19.21
N THR A 198 30.92 7.96 18.74
CA THR A 198 32.00 8.64 18.01
C THR A 198 31.55 9.19 16.66
N ARG A 199 30.65 8.45 15.97
CA ARG A 199 29.99 8.83 14.72
C ARG A 199 28.64 8.14 14.61
N ILE A 200 27.64 8.84 14.06
CA ILE A 200 26.31 8.30 13.79
C ILE A 200 25.99 8.56 12.30
N ALA A 201 25.86 7.48 11.53
CA ALA A 201 25.53 7.55 10.10
C ALA A 201 24.00 7.58 9.94
N VAL A 202 23.41 8.78 10.03
CA VAL A 202 21.95 9.01 9.89
C VAL A 202 21.56 9.41 8.47
N THR A 203 20.30 9.16 8.09
CA THR A 203 19.78 9.56 6.77
C THR A 203 19.47 11.06 6.69
N ARG A 204 20.02 11.74 5.68
CA ARG A 204 19.80 13.18 5.43
C ARG A 204 18.31 13.51 5.28
N GLY A 205 17.89 14.58 5.94
CA GLY A 205 16.52 15.11 5.88
C GLY A 205 15.64 14.69 7.06
N TYR A 206 15.97 13.62 7.77
CA TYR A 206 15.17 13.09 8.88
C TYR A 206 15.80 13.28 10.27
N TYR A 207 17.11 13.51 10.35
CA TYR A 207 17.80 13.65 11.63
C TYR A 207 17.63 15.03 12.28
N ALA A 208 17.66 15.05 13.60
CA ALA A 208 17.60 16.27 14.40
C ALA A 208 18.93 17.06 14.36
N PRO A 209 18.90 18.40 14.44
CA PRO A 209 20.11 19.23 14.31
C PRO A 209 21.17 18.95 15.38
N GLU A 210 20.77 18.56 16.60
CA GLU A 210 21.69 18.29 17.71
C GLU A 210 22.48 16.98 17.58
N ILE A 211 22.22 16.16 16.56
CA ILE A 211 22.98 14.91 16.30
C ILE A 211 24.49 15.19 16.16
N VAL A 212 24.87 16.41 15.75
CA VAL A 212 26.26 16.87 15.64
C VAL A 212 27.03 16.87 16.96
N ASN A 213 26.30 16.92 18.08
CA ASN A 213 26.88 16.83 19.42
C ASN A 213 27.18 15.39 19.84
N ASN A 214 26.84 14.40 18.99
CA ASN A 214 27.03 12.98 19.24
C ASN A 214 26.32 12.46 20.51
N VAL A 215 25.30 13.19 20.99
CA VAL A 215 24.46 12.81 22.12
C VAL A 215 23.21 12.12 21.58
N ILE A 216 23.04 10.85 21.94
CA ILE A 216 21.91 10.03 21.54
C ILE A 216 20.84 10.13 22.61
N THR A 217 19.63 10.52 22.22
CA THR A 217 18.45 10.61 23.07
C THR A 217 17.20 10.16 22.30
N MET A 218 16.13 9.80 23.02
CA MET A 218 14.81 9.52 22.44
C MET A 218 14.25 10.70 21.61
N LYS A 219 14.69 11.93 21.90
CA LYS A 219 14.23 13.14 21.18
C LYS A 219 14.71 13.21 19.74
N LEU A 220 15.74 12.44 19.36
CA LEU A 220 16.19 12.30 17.97
C LEU A 220 15.14 11.59 17.11
N ASP A 221 14.52 10.53 17.65
CA ASP A 221 13.44 9.83 16.96
C ASP A 221 12.16 10.66 16.92
N ILE A 222 11.87 11.43 17.98
CA ILE A 222 10.73 12.37 17.98
C ILE A 222 10.87 13.40 16.85
N TYR A 223 12.07 13.94 16.63
CA TYR A 223 12.30 14.85 15.51
C TYR A 223 12.03 14.18 14.16
N SER A 224 12.56 12.96 13.97
CA SER A 224 12.37 12.18 12.75
C SER A 224 10.90 11.86 12.50
N LEU A 225 10.15 11.54 13.56
CA LEU A 225 8.69 11.37 13.53
C LEU A 225 7.99 12.65 13.06
N GLY A 226 8.41 13.82 13.54
CA GLY A 226 7.86 15.11 13.12
C GLY A 226 7.99 15.35 11.62
N VAL A 227 9.18 15.09 11.06
CA VAL A 227 9.43 15.17 9.61
C VAL A 227 8.53 14.22 8.84
N ILE A 228 8.40 12.97 9.30
CA ILE A 228 7.54 11.96 8.66
C ILE A 228 6.07 12.38 8.68
N ILE A 229 5.57 12.90 9.81
CA ILE A 229 4.18 13.36 9.94
C ILE A 229 3.91 14.51 8.95
N LEU A 230 4.77 15.52 8.88
CA LEU A 230 4.60 16.62 7.92
C LEU A 230 4.72 16.12 6.48
N GLN A 231 5.64 15.19 6.19
CA GLN A 231 5.74 14.59 4.87
C GLN A 231 4.50 13.78 4.49
N ILE A 232 3.88 13.07 5.42
CA ILE A 232 2.59 12.41 5.20
C ILE A 232 1.50 13.45 4.92
N LEU A 233 1.51 14.61 5.58
CA LEU A 233 0.51 15.65 5.38
C LEU A 233 0.65 16.35 4.01
N THR A 234 1.88 16.59 3.54
CA THR A 234 2.12 17.48 2.39
C THR A 234 2.69 16.79 1.16
N GLY A 235 3.20 15.56 1.30
CA GLY A 235 3.94 14.85 0.25
C GLY A 235 5.39 15.30 0.09
N HIS A 236 5.86 16.31 0.83
CA HIS A 236 7.21 16.87 0.70
C HIS A 236 7.94 16.86 2.05
N ILE A 237 9.27 16.71 2.00
CA ILE A 237 10.11 16.74 3.21
C ILE A 237 10.25 18.19 3.68
N TYR A 238 9.94 18.47 4.94
CA TYR A 238 10.24 19.75 5.57
C TYR A 238 11.60 19.74 6.25
N HIS A 239 12.37 20.79 6.03
CA HIS A 239 13.62 21.02 6.75
C HIS A 239 13.42 21.93 7.97
N THR A 240 14.30 21.85 8.97
CA THR A 240 14.22 22.68 10.19
C THR A 240 14.10 24.18 9.89
N LEU A 241 14.79 24.64 8.82
CA LEU A 241 14.79 26.04 8.40
C LEU A 241 13.43 26.50 7.84
N GLU A 242 12.59 25.57 7.40
CA GLU A 242 11.25 25.86 6.88
C GLU A 242 10.19 25.94 7.99
N VAL A 243 10.47 25.33 9.16
CA VAL A 243 9.53 25.18 10.29
C VAL A 243 9.99 25.97 11.53
N GLN A 244 10.75 27.05 11.34
CA GLN A 244 11.13 27.95 12.44
C GLN A 244 9.89 28.54 13.12
N GLU A 245 9.99 28.94 14.40
CA GLU A 245 8.85 29.46 15.20
C GLU A 245 8.07 30.54 14.43
N GLU A 246 8.74 31.46 13.73
CA GLU A 246 8.11 32.52 12.93
C GLU A 246 7.31 32.03 11.71
N ARG A 247 7.63 30.84 11.15
CA ARG A 247 6.95 30.25 9.98
C ARG A 247 6.05 29.07 10.32
N SER A 248 6.04 28.65 11.59
CA SER A 248 5.25 27.52 12.05
C SER A 248 3.73 27.72 11.84
N ASP A 249 3.24 28.94 12.07
CA ASP A 249 1.85 29.32 11.80
C ASP A 249 1.52 29.30 10.30
N GLU A 250 2.47 29.69 9.45
CA GLU A 250 2.31 29.65 7.99
C GLU A 250 2.19 28.21 7.51
N VAL A 251 3.09 27.32 7.96
CA VAL A 251 3.06 25.89 7.62
C VAL A 251 1.75 25.26 8.06
N LEU A 252 1.30 25.54 9.29
CA LEU A 252 0.02 25.03 9.80
C LEU A 252 -1.15 25.50 8.92
N LYS A 253 -1.17 26.80 8.58
CA LYS A 253 -2.23 27.39 7.74
C LYS A 253 -2.25 26.78 6.34
N ASP A 254 -1.09 26.61 5.71
CA ASP A 254 -0.97 26.02 4.38
C ASP A 254 -1.44 24.57 4.33
N VAL A 255 -1.05 23.78 5.35
CA VAL A 255 -1.52 22.39 5.50
C VAL A 255 -3.03 22.35 5.65
N LEU A 256 -3.60 23.17 6.52
CA LEU A 256 -5.05 23.20 6.77
C LEU A 256 -5.83 23.65 5.55
N GLU A 257 -5.39 24.69 4.85
CA GLU A 257 -6.06 25.18 3.64
C GLU A 257 -5.99 24.12 2.52
N SER A 258 -4.85 23.46 2.35
CA SER A 258 -4.71 22.38 1.38
C SER A 258 -5.67 21.22 1.67
N TRP A 259 -5.72 20.76 2.92
CA TRP A 259 -6.58 19.65 3.32
C TRP A 259 -8.06 20.01 3.35
N LYS A 260 -8.41 21.24 3.72
CA LYS A 260 -9.78 21.74 3.60
C LYS A 260 -10.27 21.65 2.16
N ASN A 261 -9.48 22.17 1.21
CA ASN A 261 -9.80 22.09 -0.21
C ASN A 261 -9.88 20.62 -0.70
N ARG A 262 -8.95 19.74 -0.27
CA ARG A 262 -8.99 18.31 -0.62
C ARG A 262 -10.23 17.59 -0.07
N LEU A 263 -10.62 17.87 1.17
CA LEU A 263 -11.81 17.29 1.79
C LEU A 263 -13.12 17.86 1.21
N GLU A 264 -13.07 19.04 0.60
CA GLU A 264 -14.21 19.65 -0.11
C GLU A 264 -14.34 19.17 -1.56
N THR A 265 -13.22 18.88 -2.25
CA THR A 265 -13.20 18.60 -3.69
C THR A 265 -12.96 17.14 -4.07
N SER A 266 -12.30 16.34 -3.22
CA SER A 266 -11.92 14.98 -3.59
C SER A 266 -13.09 14.02 -3.39
N ARG A 267 -13.54 13.36 -4.48
CA ARG A 267 -14.50 12.25 -4.39
C ARG A 267 -13.95 11.09 -3.53
N GLY A 268 -12.63 10.87 -3.54
CA GLY A 268 -11.93 9.79 -2.82
C GLY A 268 -11.99 9.85 -1.30
N ASP A 269 -11.79 11.03 -0.70
CA ASP A 269 -11.96 11.23 0.76
C ASP A 269 -13.43 11.52 1.13
N THR A 270 -14.26 11.88 0.16
CA THR A 270 -15.70 12.17 0.35
C THR A 270 -16.65 11.03 -0.01
N TYR A 271 -16.18 9.82 -0.34
CA TYR A 271 -17.09 8.65 -0.39
C TYR A 271 -17.80 8.38 0.96
N PHE A 272 -17.29 8.97 2.04
CA PHE A 272 -17.85 8.95 3.39
C PHE A 272 -18.69 10.19 3.74
N VAL A 273 -18.73 11.17 2.84
CA VAL A 273 -19.22 12.54 3.05
C VAL A 273 -20.04 12.89 1.82
N PHE A 274 -21.36 12.67 1.88
CA PHE A 274 -22.28 12.92 0.76
C PHE A 274 -21.92 14.22 0.02
N PRO A 275 -21.62 14.17 -1.30
CA PRO A 275 -21.40 15.38 -2.08
C PRO A 275 -22.63 16.27 -1.93
N LYS A 276 -22.44 17.57 -1.65
CA LYS A 276 -23.56 18.53 -1.54
C LYS A 276 -24.52 18.41 -2.73
N GLU A 277 -23.96 18.19 -3.91
CA GLU A 277 -24.63 18.02 -5.21
C GLU A 277 -25.48 16.73 -5.30
N MET A 278 -25.13 15.68 -4.55
CA MET A 278 -25.90 14.42 -4.52
C MET A 278 -27.10 14.51 -3.56
N GLY A 279 -27.00 15.36 -2.52
CA GLY A 279 -28.14 15.74 -1.69
C GLY A 279 -29.27 16.39 -2.50
N ASP A 280 -28.92 17.12 -3.57
CA ASP A 280 -29.86 17.75 -4.49
C ASP A 280 -30.56 16.79 -5.45
N GLN A 281 -30.00 15.59 -5.67
CA GLN A 281 -30.58 14.57 -6.56
C GLN A 281 -31.44 13.51 -5.85
N LEU A 282 -31.43 13.46 -4.51
CA LEU A 282 -32.30 12.60 -3.70
C LEU A 282 -33.72 13.19 -3.63
N LEU A 283 -34.52 12.93 -4.67
CA LEU A 283 -35.92 13.33 -4.71
C LEU A 283 -36.78 12.54 -3.69
N GLU A 284 -37.47 13.31 -2.85
CA GLU A 284 -38.86 13.09 -2.41
C GLU A 284 -39.21 11.97 -1.41
N GLN A 285 -38.30 11.52 -0.52
CA GLN A 285 -38.74 10.67 0.61
C GLN A 285 -38.34 11.05 2.05
N SER A 286 -37.55 12.10 2.29
CA SER A 286 -37.60 12.86 3.55
C SER A 286 -36.50 13.93 3.58
N GLU A 287 -36.89 15.20 3.62
CA GLU A 287 -35.99 16.33 3.93
C GLU A 287 -35.21 16.06 5.23
N LYS A 288 -35.88 15.43 6.21
CA LYS A 288 -35.28 15.05 7.49
C LYS A 288 -34.10 14.07 7.38
N MET A 289 -34.14 13.10 6.47
CA MET A 289 -33.00 12.18 6.24
C MET A 289 -31.87 12.92 5.53
N ARG A 290 -32.19 13.79 4.56
CA ARG A 290 -31.21 14.63 3.88
C ARG A 290 -30.47 15.52 4.88
N ASP A 291 -31.19 16.22 5.75
CA ASP A 291 -30.60 17.10 6.77
C ASP A 291 -29.73 16.31 7.75
N THR A 292 -30.18 15.14 8.18
CA THR A 292 -29.40 14.25 9.08
C THR A 292 -28.10 13.78 8.41
N LEU A 293 -28.13 13.42 7.12
CA LEU A 293 -26.95 12.97 6.38
C LEU A 293 -25.97 14.10 6.09
N LEU A 294 -26.47 15.31 5.81
CA LEU A 294 -25.66 16.52 5.66
C LEU A 294 -24.97 16.89 6.97
N GLU A 295 -25.69 16.86 8.10
CA GLU A 295 -25.13 17.12 9.43
C GLU A 295 -24.05 16.09 9.81
N GLN A 296 -24.28 14.81 9.54
CA GLN A 296 -23.27 13.74 9.76
C GLN A 296 -22.04 13.93 8.87
N SER A 297 -22.24 14.31 7.62
CA SER A 297 -21.19 14.60 6.63
C SER A 297 -20.33 15.79 7.06
N GLU A 298 -20.95 16.89 7.52
CA GLU A 298 -20.25 18.06 8.04
C GLU A 298 -19.46 17.75 9.33
N LYS A 299 -20.08 17.06 10.29
CA LYS A 299 -19.41 16.62 11.52
C LYS A 299 -18.21 15.71 11.24
N MET A 300 -18.32 14.85 10.23
CA MET A 300 -17.21 14.02 9.80
C MET A 300 -16.07 14.88 9.23
N ARG A 301 -16.36 15.83 8.32
CA ARG A 301 -15.33 16.75 7.78
C ARG A 301 -14.63 17.53 8.89
N GLU A 302 -15.37 18.05 9.86
CA GLU A 302 -14.80 18.75 11.01
C GLU A 302 -13.86 17.84 11.82
N THR A 303 -14.26 16.60 12.05
CA THR A 303 -13.42 15.60 12.74
C THR A 303 -12.14 15.31 11.96
N LEU A 304 -12.23 15.10 10.65
CA LEU A 304 -11.06 14.84 9.79
C LEU A 304 -10.13 16.06 9.77
N LEU A 305 -10.67 17.28 9.62
CA LEU A 305 -9.87 18.50 9.63
C LEU A 305 -9.22 18.74 10.99
N ASN A 306 -9.91 18.41 12.09
CA ASN A 306 -9.34 18.45 13.43
C ASN A 306 -8.18 17.45 13.60
N GLN A 307 -8.30 16.24 13.06
CA GLN A 307 -7.20 15.26 13.02
C GLN A 307 -6.01 15.80 12.22
N VAL A 308 -6.24 16.41 11.05
CA VAL A 308 -5.20 17.04 10.22
C VAL A 308 -4.47 18.12 11.04
N ARG A 309 -5.23 19.02 11.68
CA ARG A 309 -4.71 20.10 12.52
C ARG A 309 -3.80 19.56 13.62
N VAL A 310 -4.28 18.60 14.40
CA VAL A 310 -3.51 18.04 15.52
C VAL A 310 -2.26 17.31 15.01
N CYS A 311 -2.34 16.59 13.89
CA CYS A 311 -1.14 15.98 13.30
C CYS A 311 -0.12 17.02 12.85
N ALA A 312 -0.55 18.12 12.22
CA ALA A 312 0.33 19.20 11.80
C ALA A 312 1.02 19.88 13.00
N GLU A 313 0.26 20.21 14.04
CA GLU A 313 0.79 20.78 15.28
C GLU A 313 1.80 19.84 15.96
N ILE A 314 1.50 18.54 16.01
CA ILE A 314 2.43 17.53 16.52
C ILE A 314 3.71 17.52 15.68
N GLY A 315 3.59 17.48 14.34
CA GLY A 315 4.72 17.46 13.42
C GLY A 315 5.66 18.66 13.63
N ILE A 316 5.08 19.86 13.72
CA ILE A 316 5.79 21.12 13.99
C ILE A 316 6.50 21.08 15.35
N GLN A 317 5.78 20.70 16.42
CA GLN A 317 6.36 20.65 17.78
C GLN A 317 7.47 19.61 17.91
N CYS A 318 7.34 18.47 17.24
CA CYS A 318 8.37 17.44 17.19
C CYS A 318 9.66 17.95 16.51
N MET A 319 9.56 18.89 15.57
CA MET A 319 10.70 19.46 14.86
C MET A 319 11.35 20.66 15.57
N ASN A 320 10.99 20.95 16.82
CA ASN A 320 11.59 22.05 17.57
C ASN A 320 13.12 21.90 17.67
N THR A 321 13.86 22.99 17.49
CA THR A 321 15.33 22.98 17.56
C THR A 321 15.85 22.68 18.96
N ASP A 322 15.08 23.02 20.00
CA ASP A 322 15.34 22.63 21.37
C ASP A 322 14.70 21.26 21.67
N PRO A 323 15.51 20.20 21.90
CA PRO A 323 15.01 18.85 22.17
C PRO A 323 14.16 18.78 23.45
N ALA A 324 14.35 19.70 24.41
CA ALA A 324 13.58 19.76 25.63
C ALA A 324 12.12 20.19 25.38
N LYS A 325 11.89 21.02 24.35
CA LYS A 325 10.54 21.49 23.95
C LYS A 325 9.75 20.46 23.13
N ARG A 326 10.42 19.44 22.58
CA ARG A 326 9.75 18.36 21.83
C ARG A 326 8.91 17.49 22.78
N PRO A 327 7.67 17.14 22.41
CA PRO A 327 6.82 16.30 23.26
C PRO A 327 7.36 14.87 23.35
N ASP A 328 7.13 14.21 24.48
CA ASP A 328 7.33 12.78 24.59
C ASP A 328 6.24 12.01 23.83
N ILE A 329 6.56 10.78 23.43
CA ILE A 329 5.68 9.96 22.58
C ILE A 329 4.33 9.66 23.24
N ASP A 330 4.27 9.58 24.58
CA ASP A 330 3.03 9.43 25.34
C ASP A 330 2.08 10.62 25.15
N ILE A 331 2.62 11.84 25.18
CA ILE A 331 1.85 13.07 24.97
C ILE A 331 1.31 13.11 23.54
N ILE A 332 2.13 12.69 22.57
CA ILE A 332 1.71 12.57 21.17
C ILE A 332 0.53 11.60 21.02
N LEU A 333 0.63 10.41 21.61
CA LEU A 333 -0.44 9.40 21.55
C LEU A 333 -1.73 9.87 22.23
N HIS A 334 -1.62 10.55 23.39
CA HIS A 334 -2.75 11.14 24.08
C HIS A 334 -3.49 12.14 23.18
N ARG A 335 -2.76 13.10 22.60
CA ARG A 335 -3.33 14.11 21.70
C ARG A 335 -3.99 13.51 20.47
N LEU A 336 -3.40 12.47 19.87
CA LEU A 336 -4.03 11.75 18.76
C LEU A 336 -5.34 11.07 19.21
N GLY A 337 -5.36 10.49 20.41
CA GLY A 337 -6.56 9.87 20.99
C GLY A 337 -7.74 10.83 21.18
N GLU A 338 -7.48 12.12 21.43
CA GLU A 338 -8.49 13.14 21.68
C GLU A 338 -9.16 13.70 20.41
N THR A 339 -8.63 13.39 19.22
CA THR A 339 -9.13 13.94 17.95
C THR A 339 -10.47 13.36 17.48
N GLY A 340 -11.05 12.41 18.23
CA GLY A 340 -12.27 11.69 17.86
C GLY A 340 -12.00 10.45 17.01
N SER A 341 -12.86 9.45 17.14
CA SER A 341 -12.77 8.19 16.38
C SER A 341 -13.64 8.25 15.12
N THR A 342 -13.11 7.71 14.03
CA THR A 342 -13.86 7.43 12.79
C THR A 342 -14.36 5.98 12.74
N ASP A 343 -14.10 5.16 13.77
CA ASP A 343 -14.38 3.72 13.77
C ASP A 343 -15.88 3.42 13.68
N GLY A 344 -16.73 4.26 14.30
CA GLY A 344 -18.19 4.14 14.21
C GLY A 344 -18.76 4.44 12.82
N PHE A 345 -18.06 5.22 12.00
CA PHE A 345 -18.42 5.48 10.60
C PHE A 345 -17.95 4.35 9.68
N THR A 346 -16.84 3.69 10.01
CA THR A 346 -16.40 2.48 9.29
C THR A 346 -17.27 1.25 9.60
N GLU A 347 -17.84 1.13 10.82
CA GLU A 347 -18.74 0.04 11.22
C GLU A 347 -20.19 0.24 10.71
N ALA A 348 -20.71 1.48 10.68
CA ALA A 348 -22.04 1.78 10.12
C ALA A 348 -22.17 1.44 8.62
N MET A 349 -21.05 1.17 7.94
CA MET A 349 -20.98 0.79 6.53
C MET A 349 -20.87 -0.74 6.31
N GLN A 350 -20.83 -1.55 7.38
CA GLN A 350 -20.98 -3.01 7.32
C GLN A 350 -22.44 -3.49 7.43
N VAL A 351 -23.42 -2.56 7.44
CA VAL A 351 -24.84 -2.93 7.45
C VAL A 351 -25.22 -3.56 6.10
N PRO A 352 -25.79 -4.78 6.07
CA PRO A 352 -26.33 -5.36 4.85
C PRO A 352 -27.45 -4.45 4.32
N MET A 353 -27.38 -4.06 3.04
CA MET A 353 -28.48 -3.38 2.32
C MET A 353 -29.72 -4.29 2.17
N GLN A 354 -30.36 -4.68 3.28
CA GLN A 354 -31.65 -5.36 3.31
C GLN A 354 -32.82 -4.41 3.62
N ILE A 355 -32.57 -3.10 3.76
CA ILE A 355 -33.59 -2.14 4.28
C ILE A 355 -34.18 -1.21 3.19
N PHE A 356 -33.84 -1.33 1.91
CA PHE A 356 -34.50 -0.53 0.86
C PHE A 356 -35.34 -1.40 -0.10
N PRO A 357 -36.68 -1.44 0.05
CA PRO A 357 -37.54 -2.21 -0.83
C PRO A 357 -37.83 -1.44 -2.13
N LYS A 358 -37.59 -2.14 -3.27
CA LYS A 358 -38.26 -2.04 -4.58
C LYS A 358 -38.56 -0.64 -5.14
N TRP A 359 -37.82 -0.25 -6.17
CA TRP A 359 -38.34 0.65 -7.22
C TRP A 359 -38.16 0.05 -8.62
N ARG A 360 -39.28 0.01 -9.37
CA ARG A 360 -39.45 -0.60 -10.69
C ARG A 360 -39.14 0.40 -11.81
N ARG A 361 -38.72 -0.16 -12.96
CA ARG A 361 -38.50 0.45 -14.29
C ARG A 361 -39.59 1.44 -14.75
N VAL A 362 -39.18 2.54 -15.40
CA VAL A 362 -39.79 3.08 -16.64
C VAL A 362 -38.68 3.71 -17.52
N ALA A 363 -38.76 3.51 -18.84
CA ALA A 363 -37.85 4.00 -19.89
C ALA A 363 -38.47 5.18 -20.69
N PRO A 364 -37.93 5.60 -21.86
CA PRO A 364 -37.02 6.73 -22.06
C PRO A 364 -37.62 7.86 -22.92
N LEU A 365 -36.94 9.02 -22.98
CA LEU A 365 -37.11 10.01 -24.06
C LEU A 365 -35.74 10.46 -24.61
N VAL A 366 -35.59 10.31 -25.92
CA VAL A 366 -34.49 10.74 -26.82
C VAL A 366 -35.04 11.92 -27.64
N PRO A 367 -34.32 13.04 -27.90
CA PRO A 367 -33.45 13.22 -29.10
C PRO A 367 -32.28 14.23 -28.88
N GLN A 368 -31.31 14.53 -29.76
CA GLN A 368 -30.84 14.09 -31.09
C GLN A 368 -29.40 14.66 -31.28
N SER A 369 -28.66 14.00 -32.17
CA SER A 369 -27.35 14.29 -32.80
C SER A 369 -26.95 15.75 -33.08
N ILE A 370 -25.64 16.07 -33.07
CA ILE A 370 -24.90 16.77 -34.16
C ILE A 370 -23.42 16.30 -34.23
N HIS A 371 -22.98 15.97 -35.45
CA HIS A 371 -21.62 15.65 -35.95
C HIS A 371 -20.56 16.75 -35.66
N GLY A 372 -19.24 16.57 -35.68
CA GLY A 372 -18.31 15.49 -36.03
C GLY A 372 -16.91 16.10 -36.26
N PHE A 373 -15.82 15.32 -36.18
CA PHE A 373 -14.57 15.42 -36.97
C PHE A 373 -13.74 14.13 -36.70
N PRO A 374 -12.93 13.64 -37.66
CA PRO A 374 -12.51 12.25 -37.74
C PRO A 374 -11.25 11.96 -36.92
N SER A 375 -11.18 10.73 -36.40
CA SER A 375 -10.04 10.19 -35.68
C SER A 375 -9.55 8.89 -36.31
N MET A 376 -8.24 8.70 -36.19
CA MET A 376 -7.51 7.43 -36.06
C MET A 376 -7.27 6.55 -37.29
N ASN A 377 -5.99 6.47 -37.67
CA ASN A 377 -5.38 5.23 -38.11
C ASN A 377 -4.99 4.42 -36.86
N ALA A 378 -5.74 3.35 -36.58
CA ALA A 378 -5.36 2.28 -35.66
C ALA A 378 -4.75 1.13 -36.47
N ALA A 379 -3.49 0.77 -36.18
CA ALA A 379 -2.93 -0.49 -36.62
C ALA A 379 -3.34 -1.59 -35.61
N PHE A 380 -4.30 -2.42 -36.01
CA PHE A 380 -4.70 -3.64 -35.30
C PHE A 380 -3.69 -4.75 -35.58
N CYS A 381 -3.19 -5.42 -34.54
CA CYS A 381 -2.56 -6.74 -34.64
C CYS A 381 -3.58 -7.81 -34.18
N CYS A 382 -4.05 -8.62 -35.13
CA CYS A 382 -4.82 -9.85 -34.87
C CYS A 382 -3.86 -11.00 -34.59
N ALA A 383 -3.99 -11.67 -33.44
CA ALA A 383 -3.39 -12.98 -33.21
C ALA A 383 -4.48 -14.06 -33.31
N GLN A 384 -4.27 -15.03 -34.21
CA GLN A 384 -5.16 -16.16 -34.47
C GLN A 384 -5.36 -17.00 -33.21
N VAL A 385 -6.61 -17.38 -32.94
CA VAL A 385 -6.93 -18.44 -31.96
C VAL A 385 -7.68 -19.55 -32.69
N ALA A 386 -7.20 -20.79 -32.52
CA ALA A 386 -7.75 -21.99 -33.14
C ALA A 386 -9.13 -22.35 -32.56
N GLU A 387 -9.90 -23.16 -33.31
CA GLU A 387 -11.21 -23.73 -32.92
C GLU A 387 -12.45 -22.81 -33.05
N GLY A 388 -12.41 -21.81 -33.94
CA GLY A 388 -13.60 -21.01 -34.28
C GLY A 388 -14.01 -19.98 -33.22
N VAL A 389 -13.08 -19.65 -32.32
CA VAL A 389 -13.23 -18.59 -31.31
C VAL A 389 -12.06 -17.62 -31.47
N ASP A 390 -12.36 -16.35 -31.72
CA ASP A 390 -11.38 -15.26 -31.89
C ASP A 390 -11.16 -14.49 -30.58
N LYS A 391 -10.01 -13.84 -30.43
CA LYS A 391 -9.76 -12.85 -29.37
C LYS A 391 -9.86 -11.42 -29.91
N ILE A 392 -10.57 -10.56 -29.19
CA ILE A 392 -10.65 -9.12 -29.49
C ILE A 392 -10.20 -8.34 -28.25
N GLY A 393 -9.24 -7.42 -28.42
CA GLY A 393 -8.65 -6.62 -27.33
C GLY A 393 -7.20 -7.05 -27.00
N PRO A 394 -6.68 -6.70 -25.80
CA PRO A 394 -7.39 -6.04 -24.71
C PRO A 394 -7.48 -4.52 -24.90
N CYS A 395 -8.54 -3.91 -24.39
CA CYS A 395 -8.71 -2.46 -24.27
C CYS A 395 -8.34 -2.05 -22.83
N GLY A 396 -7.62 -0.95 -22.63
CA GLY A 396 -7.16 -0.50 -21.32
C GLY A 396 -5.67 -0.12 -21.30
N GLY A 397 -5.03 -0.23 -20.15
CA GLY A 397 -3.61 0.08 -19.95
C GLY A 397 -2.64 -1.09 -20.14
N GLY A 398 -1.35 -0.78 -19.99
CA GLY A 398 -0.25 -1.76 -20.10
C GLY A 398 0.15 -2.43 -18.78
N GLY A 399 -0.46 -2.06 -17.65
CA GLY A 399 -0.13 -2.57 -16.31
C GLY A 399 -0.64 -3.99 -16.05
N GLY A 400 -0.39 -4.52 -14.84
CA GLY A 400 -0.90 -5.81 -14.39
C GLY A 400 -0.26 -7.05 -15.02
N GLU A 401 -0.55 -8.22 -14.46
CA GLU A 401 -0.18 -9.53 -15.01
C GLU A 401 -1.25 -10.06 -15.97
N HIS A 402 -0.88 -10.95 -16.87
CA HIS A 402 -1.82 -11.56 -17.83
C HIS A 402 -2.61 -12.70 -17.19
N TYR A 403 -3.93 -12.61 -17.26
CA TYR A 403 -4.84 -13.69 -16.89
C TYR A 403 -5.63 -14.15 -18.11
N ASP A 404 -5.63 -15.46 -18.31
CA ASP A 404 -6.26 -16.09 -19.45
C ASP A 404 -6.85 -17.45 -19.07
N THR A 405 -7.80 -17.93 -19.86
CA THR A 405 -8.47 -19.20 -19.63
C THR A 405 -7.60 -20.38 -20.07
N ILE A 406 -7.55 -21.43 -19.24
CA ILE A 406 -6.82 -22.67 -19.56
C ILE A 406 -7.49 -23.44 -20.72
N LYS A 407 -8.83 -23.41 -20.79
CA LYS A 407 -9.63 -24.02 -21.87
C LYS A 407 -10.37 -22.94 -22.64
N ILE A 408 -10.53 -23.12 -23.95
CA ILE A 408 -11.18 -22.14 -24.83
C ILE A 408 -12.67 -22.02 -24.47
N PRO A 409 -13.19 -20.82 -24.16
CA PRO A 409 -14.60 -20.63 -23.85
C PRO A 409 -15.50 -20.79 -25.09
N HIS A 410 -16.58 -21.56 -24.98
CA HIS A 410 -17.59 -21.73 -26.04
C HIS A 410 -18.95 -21.13 -25.68
N CYS A 411 -19.33 -21.06 -24.40
CA CYS A 411 -20.61 -20.49 -23.98
C CYS A 411 -20.49 -19.83 -22.61
N LEU A 412 -20.63 -18.51 -22.55
CA LEU A 412 -20.59 -17.73 -21.30
C LEU A 412 -21.86 -17.99 -20.47
N LYS A 413 -21.70 -18.29 -19.18
CA LYS A 413 -22.81 -18.60 -18.25
C LYS A 413 -23.02 -17.53 -17.18
N SER A 414 -21.94 -16.95 -16.66
CA SER A 414 -22.07 -15.84 -15.72
C SER A 414 -20.87 -14.90 -15.76
N ILE A 415 -21.11 -13.65 -15.40
CA ILE A 415 -20.08 -12.63 -15.21
C ILE A 415 -20.30 -12.03 -13.83
N THR A 416 -19.27 -12.03 -12.99
CA THR A 416 -19.26 -11.35 -11.70
C THR A 416 -18.21 -10.25 -11.75
N VAL A 417 -18.65 -9.02 -11.49
CA VAL A 417 -17.76 -7.85 -11.45
C VAL A 417 -17.81 -7.27 -10.04
N TRP A 418 -16.63 -7.11 -9.44
CA TRP A 418 -16.47 -6.29 -8.24
C TRP A 418 -15.97 -4.92 -8.66
N ASN A 419 -16.67 -3.90 -8.22
CA ASN A 419 -16.44 -2.53 -8.64
C ASN A 419 -16.70 -1.55 -7.49
N GLY A 420 -16.22 -0.33 -7.69
CA GLY A 420 -16.53 0.82 -6.85
C GLY A 420 -16.27 2.09 -7.65
N LEU A 421 -15.17 2.76 -7.34
CA LEU A 421 -14.65 3.86 -8.15
C LEU A 421 -14.27 3.44 -9.57
N ILE A 422 -13.71 2.23 -9.69
CA ILE A 422 -13.21 1.61 -10.91
C ILE A 422 -13.56 0.11 -10.89
N ILE A 423 -13.04 -0.66 -11.84
CA ILE A 423 -13.22 -2.11 -11.85
C ILE A 423 -12.05 -2.78 -11.10
N ASP A 424 -12.35 -3.29 -9.90
CA ASP A 424 -11.35 -3.95 -9.06
C ASP A 424 -11.02 -5.36 -9.55
N SER A 425 -12.04 -6.12 -9.94
CA SER A 425 -11.83 -7.51 -10.38
C SER A 425 -13.02 -8.09 -11.14
N ILE A 426 -12.77 -9.15 -11.88
CA ILE A 426 -13.76 -9.89 -12.64
C ILE A 426 -13.59 -11.40 -12.45
N GLN A 427 -14.71 -12.11 -12.47
CA GLN A 427 -14.77 -13.57 -12.53
C GLN A 427 -15.87 -13.94 -13.52
N PHE A 428 -15.70 -15.04 -14.26
CA PHE A 428 -16.78 -15.55 -15.09
C PHE A 428 -16.80 -17.07 -15.14
N SER A 429 -17.96 -17.62 -15.47
CA SER A 429 -18.12 -19.05 -15.74
C SER A 429 -18.53 -19.28 -17.19
N TYR A 430 -18.04 -20.37 -17.77
CA TYR A 430 -18.27 -20.70 -19.16
C TYR A 430 -18.27 -22.22 -19.37
N GLN A 431 -18.91 -22.68 -20.44
CA GLN A 431 -18.76 -24.03 -20.95
C GLN A 431 -17.74 -24.07 -22.08
N ASP A 432 -16.89 -25.10 -22.09
CA ASP A 432 -16.02 -25.41 -23.21
C ASP A 432 -16.76 -26.18 -24.32
N ARG A 433 -16.02 -26.62 -25.34
CA ARG A 433 -16.57 -27.39 -26.47
C ARG A 433 -17.21 -28.71 -26.06
N GLU A 434 -16.70 -29.33 -25.00
CA GLU A 434 -17.20 -30.60 -24.44
C GLU A 434 -18.38 -30.38 -23.49
N LYS A 435 -18.85 -29.13 -23.35
CA LYS A 435 -19.89 -28.68 -22.42
C LYS A 435 -19.50 -28.80 -20.94
N THR A 436 -18.22 -28.96 -20.65
CA THR A 436 -17.71 -28.94 -19.28
C THR A 436 -17.77 -27.51 -18.75
N LEU A 437 -18.32 -27.32 -17.56
CA LEU A 437 -18.43 -26.03 -16.91
C LEU A 437 -17.12 -25.67 -16.19
N HIS A 438 -16.60 -24.48 -16.49
CA HIS A 438 -15.42 -23.89 -15.88
C HIS A 438 -15.81 -22.56 -15.22
N THR A 439 -15.14 -22.23 -14.12
CA THR A 439 -15.24 -20.92 -13.47
C THR A 439 -13.82 -20.42 -13.25
N THR A 440 -13.53 -19.19 -13.68
CA THR A 440 -12.21 -18.60 -13.45
C THR A 440 -12.00 -18.28 -11.97
N ASP A 441 -10.74 -18.09 -11.57
CA ASP A 441 -10.47 -17.35 -10.35
C ASP A 441 -10.97 -15.90 -10.47
N ARG A 442 -11.00 -15.20 -9.34
CA ARG A 442 -11.24 -13.76 -9.30
C ARG A 442 -9.96 -13.06 -9.76
N TRP A 443 -9.99 -12.48 -10.96
CA TRP A 443 -8.85 -11.79 -11.54
C TRP A 443 -8.90 -10.31 -11.17
N GLY A 444 -7.83 -9.79 -10.57
CA GLY A 444 -7.77 -8.44 -9.98
C GLY A 444 -7.65 -8.45 -8.46
N GLY A 445 -7.74 -7.26 -7.84
CA GLY A 445 -7.56 -7.10 -6.40
C GLY A 445 -8.79 -7.49 -5.57
N PRO A 446 -8.63 -7.57 -4.23
CA PRO A 446 -9.71 -7.95 -3.33
C PRO A 446 -10.77 -6.85 -3.10
N GLY A 447 -10.58 -5.66 -3.70
CA GLY A 447 -11.42 -4.47 -3.54
C GLY A 447 -12.81 -4.58 -4.16
N GLY A 448 -13.45 -3.45 -4.44
CA GLY A 448 -14.80 -3.39 -5.01
C GLY A 448 -15.90 -3.73 -3.99
N PHE A 449 -16.51 -2.68 -3.45
CA PHE A 449 -17.60 -2.81 -2.47
C PHE A 449 -18.95 -3.15 -3.12
N GLU A 450 -19.10 -2.93 -4.42
CA GLU A 450 -20.26 -3.38 -5.20
C GLU A 450 -19.93 -4.64 -5.99
N GLN A 451 -20.80 -5.65 -5.87
CA GLN A 451 -20.72 -6.88 -6.64
C GLN A 451 -21.95 -7.03 -7.52
N VAL A 452 -21.74 -7.12 -8.83
CA VAL A 452 -22.81 -7.40 -9.79
C VAL A 452 -22.54 -8.74 -10.46
N THR A 453 -23.50 -9.66 -10.33
CA THR A 453 -23.48 -10.95 -11.03
C THR A 453 -24.55 -11.00 -12.10
N ILE A 454 -24.11 -11.12 -13.35
CA ILE A 454 -24.95 -11.31 -14.52
C ILE A 454 -25.00 -12.82 -14.81
N LYS A 455 -26.18 -13.42 -14.75
CA LYS A 455 -26.39 -14.80 -15.18
C LYS A 455 -27.01 -14.79 -16.58
N LEU A 456 -26.47 -15.63 -17.46
CA LEU A 456 -26.95 -15.80 -18.83
C LEU A 456 -27.63 -17.16 -18.93
N ASP A 457 -28.90 -17.14 -19.31
CA ASP A 457 -29.66 -18.35 -19.63
C ASP A 457 -29.26 -18.88 -21.01
N ASP A 458 -29.62 -20.13 -21.33
CA ASP A 458 -29.16 -20.80 -22.56
C ASP A 458 -29.54 -20.06 -23.87
N ASP A 459 -30.61 -19.27 -23.85
CA ASP A 459 -31.09 -18.48 -25.00
C ASP A 459 -30.56 -17.04 -25.03
N THR A 460 -29.82 -16.60 -23.99
CA THR A 460 -29.31 -15.24 -23.88
C THR A 460 -27.79 -15.24 -23.98
N CYS A 461 -27.25 -14.50 -24.95
CA CYS A 461 -25.79 -14.35 -25.11
C CYS A 461 -25.36 -12.90 -24.99
N LEU A 462 -24.09 -12.69 -24.66
CA LEU A 462 -23.52 -11.35 -24.59
C LEU A 462 -23.11 -10.88 -26.00
N LYS A 463 -23.62 -9.72 -26.41
CA LYS A 463 -23.42 -9.14 -27.76
C LYS A 463 -22.51 -7.93 -27.78
N ARG A 464 -22.40 -7.22 -26.66
CA ARG A 464 -21.58 -6.01 -26.55
C ARG A 464 -20.92 -5.91 -25.19
N MET A 465 -19.68 -5.49 -25.18
CA MET A 465 -18.98 -5.00 -24.00
C MET A 465 -18.41 -3.62 -24.34
N SER A 466 -18.79 -2.60 -23.60
CA SER A 466 -18.25 -1.25 -23.71
C SER A 466 -17.81 -0.76 -22.35
N GLY A 467 -16.98 0.26 -22.29
CA GLY A 467 -16.52 0.80 -21.02
C GLY A 467 -15.65 2.02 -21.20
N THR A 468 -15.05 2.42 -20.09
CA THR A 468 -14.05 3.49 -20.06
C THR A 468 -12.78 3.01 -19.37
N TYR A 469 -11.66 3.58 -19.75
CA TYR A 469 -10.40 3.45 -19.06
C TYR A 469 -9.71 4.81 -18.95
N ALA A 470 -9.03 5.03 -17.83
CA ALA A 470 -8.32 6.26 -17.55
C ALA A 470 -7.07 5.97 -16.73
N PRO A 471 -6.09 6.88 -16.73
CA PRO A 471 -5.14 6.94 -15.63
C PRO A 471 -5.92 7.01 -14.32
N PHE A 472 -5.68 6.04 -13.45
CA PHE A 472 -6.16 6.05 -12.07
C PHE A 472 -4.93 6.06 -11.21
N ASN A 473 -4.81 7.07 -10.34
CA ASN A 473 -3.56 7.32 -9.62
C ASN A 473 -2.42 7.53 -10.64
N ASP A 474 -2.54 8.51 -11.54
CA ASP A 474 -1.53 9.13 -12.43
C ASP A 474 -0.39 8.32 -13.13
N GLU A 475 -0.36 6.97 -13.10
CA GLU A 475 0.66 6.18 -13.80
C GLU A 475 0.09 4.93 -14.52
N THR A 476 -0.96 4.29 -13.97
CA THR A 476 -1.57 3.10 -14.58
C THR A 476 -2.94 3.39 -15.14
N VAL A 477 -3.11 3.08 -16.41
CA VAL A 477 -4.42 3.14 -17.06
C VAL A 477 -5.19 1.89 -16.69
N VAL A 478 -6.33 2.06 -16.02
CA VAL A 478 -7.20 0.97 -15.57
C VAL A 478 -8.59 1.11 -16.15
N ILE A 479 -9.34 0.02 -16.17
CA ILE A 479 -10.76 0.03 -16.54
C ILE A 479 -11.55 0.73 -15.43
N THR A 480 -12.11 1.88 -15.75
CA THR A 480 -12.91 2.70 -14.82
C THR A 480 -14.39 2.39 -14.91
N SER A 481 -14.87 1.85 -16.04
CA SER A 481 -16.20 1.27 -16.11
C SER A 481 -16.38 0.15 -17.12
N LEU A 482 -17.39 -0.69 -16.89
CA LEU A 482 -17.84 -1.74 -17.80
C LEU A 482 -19.35 -1.71 -17.99
N THR A 483 -19.78 -2.00 -19.21
CA THR A 483 -21.18 -2.14 -19.59
C THR A 483 -21.32 -3.33 -20.51
N PHE A 484 -22.28 -4.19 -20.21
CA PHE A 484 -22.57 -5.40 -20.96
C PHE A 484 -23.97 -5.30 -21.57
N VAL A 485 -24.12 -5.68 -22.85
CA VAL A 485 -25.43 -5.76 -23.52
C VAL A 485 -25.64 -7.15 -24.09
N THR A 486 -26.77 -7.74 -23.74
CA THR A 486 -27.18 -9.09 -24.15
C THR A 486 -28.01 -9.09 -25.43
N SER A 487 -28.23 -10.26 -26.03
CA SER A 487 -28.98 -10.46 -27.28
C SER A 487 -30.43 -9.97 -27.22
N ASN A 488 -31.03 -9.90 -26.03
CA ASN A 488 -32.36 -9.32 -25.80
C ASN A 488 -32.31 -7.82 -25.44
N ASN A 489 -31.19 -7.15 -25.71
CA ASN A 489 -30.94 -5.73 -25.44
C ASN A 489 -31.02 -5.34 -23.95
N ILE A 490 -30.86 -6.28 -23.01
CA ILE A 490 -30.69 -5.91 -21.60
C ILE A 490 -29.27 -5.40 -21.39
N LYS A 491 -29.18 -4.17 -20.85
CA LYS A 491 -27.95 -3.47 -20.49
C LYS A 491 -27.64 -3.67 -19.00
N TYR A 492 -26.41 -4.04 -18.69
CA TYR A 492 -25.86 -4.15 -17.34
C TYR A 492 -24.69 -3.19 -17.22
N GLY A 493 -24.86 -2.11 -16.46
CA GLY A 493 -23.85 -1.07 -16.26
C GLY A 493 -24.32 0.35 -16.67
N PRO A 494 -23.45 1.35 -16.52
CA PRO A 494 -22.03 1.23 -16.20
C PRO A 494 -21.80 0.69 -14.79
N LEU A 495 -20.93 -0.30 -14.69
CA LEU A 495 -20.33 -0.81 -13.45
C LEU A 495 -19.03 -0.02 -13.27
N GLY A 496 -18.74 0.47 -12.07
CA GLY A 496 -17.64 1.41 -11.81
C GLY A 496 -18.04 2.88 -12.02
N GLY A 497 -17.22 3.79 -11.50
CA GLY A 497 -17.46 5.23 -11.55
C GLY A 497 -17.28 5.88 -12.93
N GLY A 498 -16.59 5.19 -13.85
CA GLY A 498 -16.35 5.64 -15.22
C GLY A 498 -15.37 6.79 -15.36
N GLY A 499 -15.29 7.35 -16.58
CA GLY A 499 -14.38 8.46 -16.94
C GLY A 499 -13.14 8.01 -17.70
N GLY A 500 -12.60 8.90 -18.54
CA GLY A 500 -11.46 8.62 -19.42
C GLY A 500 -11.85 8.27 -20.86
N MET A 501 -10.96 7.54 -21.55
CA MET A 501 -11.17 7.09 -22.92
C MET A 501 -12.20 5.95 -22.96
N THR A 502 -13.03 5.93 -24.00
CA THR A 502 -14.07 4.91 -24.17
C THR A 502 -13.56 3.78 -25.07
N PHE A 503 -14.08 2.58 -24.83
CA PHE A 503 -13.96 1.46 -25.76
C PHE A 503 -15.32 0.78 -25.94
N ASP A 504 -15.50 0.16 -27.09
CA ASP A 504 -16.73 -0.52 -27.45
C ASP A 504 -16.43 -1.71 -28.35
N ILE A 505 -16.75 -2.90 -27.87
CA ILE A 505 -16.69 -4.14 -28.63
C ILE A 505 -18.13 -4.58 -28.86
N HIS A 506 -18.59 -4.41 -30.09
CA HIS A 506 -19.94 -4.76 -30.52
C HIS A 506 -19.89 -5.80 -31.65
N LEU A 507 -20.69 -6.87 -31.50
CA LEU A 507 -20.75 -7.96 -32.46
C LEU A 507 -22.09 -7.94 -33.22
N SER A 508 -22.01 -7.75 -34.55
CA SER A 508 -23.17 -7.93 -35.44
C SER A 508 -23.54 -9.41 -35.59
N GLU A 509 -22.53 -10.29 -35.65
CA GLU A 509 -22.66 -11.74 -35.75
C GLU A 509 -21.84 -12.42 -34.64
N GLY A 510 -22.29 -13.58 -34.17
CA GLY A 510 -21.65 -14.30 -33.06
C GLY A 510 -21.98 -13.77 -31.66
N SER A 511 -21.20 -14.18 -30.65
CA SER A 511 -21.37 -13.79 -29.25
C SER A 511 -20.04 -13.74 -28.50
N ILE A 512 -19.97 -12.90 -27.47
CA ILE A 512 -18.89 -12.93 -26.48
C ILE A 512 -19.08 -14.15 -25.58
N VAL A 513 -18.05 -15.00 -25.50
CA VAL A 513 -18.08 -16.30 -24.82
C VAL A 513 -17.14 -16.38 -23.61
N GLY A 514 -16.28 -15.38 -23.42
CA GLY A 514 -15.36 -15.30 -22.28
C GLY A 514 -14.51 -14.04 -22.32
N PHE A 515 -13.61 -13.90 -21.35
CA PHE A 515 -12.74 -12.75 -21.19
C PHE A 515 -11.28 -13.17 -20.96
N PHE A 516 -10.35 -12.28 -21.26
CA PHE A 516 -8.97 -12.33 -20.80
C PHE A 516 -8.58 -10.92 -20.34
N VAL A 517 -7.73 -10.80 -19.33
CA VAL A 517 -7.43 -9.51 -18.71
C VAL A 517 -5.95 -9.33 -18.48
N ARG A 518 -5.55 -8.06 -18.35
CA ARG A 518 -4.38 -7.69 -17.54
C ARG A 518 -4.89 -7.16 -16.20
N ALA A 519 -4.35 -7.65 -15.09
CA ALA A 519 -4.82 -7.23 -13.77
C ALA A 519 -3.70 -7.20 -12.72
N GLY A 520 -3.71 -6.17 -11.90
CA GLY A 520 -2.96 -6.05 -10.65
C GLY A 520 -3.92 -5.90 -9.47
N TRP A 521 -3.86 -4.76 -8.77
CA TRP A 521 -4.88 -4.38 -7.77
C TRP A 521 -6.24 -4.08 -8.39
N PHE A 522 -6.27 -3.75 -9.69
CA PHE A 522 -7.47 -3.44 -10.46
C PHE A 522 -7.41 -4.15 -11.82
N ILE A 523 -8.47 -4.06 -12.63
CA ILE A 523 -8.41 -4.49 -14.03
C ILE A 523 -7.72 -3.40 -14.84
N ASP A 524 -6.48 -3.63 -15.25
CA ASP A 524 -5.70 -2.72 -16.10
C ASP A 524 -6.22 -2.71 -17.53
N ALA A 525 -6.52 -3.90 -18.08
CA ALA A 525 -7.07 -4.04 -19.43
C ALA A 525 -7.92 -5.29 -19.57
N ILE A 526 -8.89 -5.26 -20.49
CA ILE A 526 -9.83 -6.37 -20.71
C ILE A 526 -10.05 -6.62 -22.20
N GLY A 527 -10.01 -7.89 -22.58
CA GLY A 527 -10.36 -8.40 -23.90
C GLY A 527 -11.42 -9.50 -23.81
N VAL A 528 -11.96 -9.88 -24.96
CA VAL A 528 -13.04 -10.85 -25.07
C VAL A 528 -12.68 -11.99 -26.01
N TYR A 529 -13.18 -13.18 -25.68
CA TYR A 529 -13.32 -14.30 -26.59
C TYR A 529 -14.64 -14.18 -27.34
N VAL A 530 -14.60 -14.35 -28.66
CA VAL A 530 -15.76 -14.21 -29.54
C VAL A 530 -15.92 -15.47 -30.38
N ARG A 531 -17.10 -16.07 -30.31
CA ARG A 531 -17.48 -17.18 -31.20
C ARG A 531 -18.41 -16.62 -32.26
N ARG A 532 -18.02 -16.73 -33.53
CA ARG A 532 -18.81 -16.27 -34.68
C ARG A 532 -19.82 -17.32 -35.13
#